data_AF-A0A534NYY0-F1
#
_entry.id   AF-A0A534NYY0-F1
#
_cell.length_a   1.000
_cell.length_b   1.000
_cell.length_c   1.000
_cell.angle_alpha   90.00
_cell.angle_beta   90.00
_cell.angle_gamma   90.00
#
_symmetry.space_group_name_H-M   'P 1'
#
loop_
_entity.id
_entity.type
_entity.pdbx_description
1 polymer ?
#
loop_
_entity_poly.entity_id
_entity_poly.type
_entity_poly.pdbx_seq_one_letter_code
_entity_poly.pdbx_strand_id
1 'polypeptide(L)'
;MTHECRKLEETFLHAYVDGEFGAEESAEVQAHLAECAECTHAVRLHQSYKAAMLRANVAAPHLVYEDVRDHLMDQPVHGRWARAFQRPSAIAIAAACAGAAIWFLAGGLSHPLLSRHSLIEDGVAIHARA
;
A
#
# COMPACT_ATOMS: atom_id res chain seq x y z
N MET A 1 -3.93 15.87 -40.56
CA MET A 1 -3.18 15.08 -39.58
C MET A 1 -2.28 16.01 -38.77
N THR A 2 -2.66 16.33 -37.53
CA THR A 2 -1.83 17.15 -36.63
C THR A 2 -0.79 16.27 -35.93
N HIS A 3 0.28 16.88 -35.40
CA HIS A 3 1.35 16.14 -34.70
C HIS A 3 0.84 15.33 -33.50
N GLU A 4 -0.26 15.79 -32.87
CA GLU A 4 -0.90 15.14 -31.72
C GLU A 4 -1.61 13.83 -32.11
N CYS A 5 -2.34 13.79 -33.24
CA CYS A 5 -2.95 12.55 -33.74
C CYS A 5 -1.92 11.44 -33.93
N ARG A 6 -0.81 11.76 -34.61
CA ARG A 6 0.27 10.80 -34.89
C ARG A 6 0.91 10.28 -33.60
N LYS A 7 1.14 11.16 -32.62
CA LYS A 7 1.71 10.79 -31.32
C LYS A 7 0.77 9.88 -30.53
N LEU A 8 -0.53 10.14 -30.57
CA LEU A 8 -1.53 9.29 -29.93
C LEU A 8 -1.52 7.89 -30.57
N GLU A 9 -1.64 7.80 -31.90
CA GLU A 9 -1.71 6.53 -32.64
C GLU A 9 -0.43 5.67 -32.50
N GLU A 10 0.75 6.27 -32.65
CA GLU A 10 2.02 5.53 -32.66
C GLU A 10 2.48 5.12 -31.26
N THR A 11 2.24 5.94 -30.23
CA THR A 11 2.93 5.78 -28.93
C THR A 11 2.00 5.53 -27.76
N PHE A 12 0.79 6.09 -27.74
CA PHE A 12 0.01 6.18 -26.49
C PHE A 12 -1.37 5.51 -26.56
N LEU A 13 -1.81 5.10 -27.74
CA LEU A 13 -3.13 4.53 -27.97
C LEU A 13 -3.36 3.25 -27.16
N HIS A 14 -2.36 2.37 -27.06
CA HIS A 14 -2.46 1.10 -26.34
C HIS A 14 -2.59 1.32 -24.83
N ALA A 15 -1.74 2.16 -24.24
CA ALA A 15 -1.79 2.51 -22.83
C ALA A 15 -3.11 3.18 -22.43
N TYR A 16 -3.68 4.03 -23.29
CA TYR A 16 -5.04 4.56 -23.10
C TYR A 16 -6.11 3.45 -23.10
N VAL A 17 -6.08 2.53 -24.07
CA VAL A 17 -7.01 1.39 -24.15
C VAL A 17 -6.84 0.41 -22.98
N ASP A 18 -5.63 0.35 -22.42
CA ASP A 18 -5.30 -0.46 -21.25
C ASP A 18 -5.67 0.19 -19.92
N GLY A 19 -6.06 1.47 -19.94
CA GLY A 19 -6.48 2.20 -18.75
C GLY A 19 -5.29 2.56 -17.86
N GLU A 20 -4.10 2.68 -18.44
CA GLU A 20 -2.86 3.01 -17.73
C GLU A 20 -2.73 4.52 -17.44
N PHE A 21 -3.59 5.33 -18.04
CA PHE A 21 -3.56 6.79 -17.95
C PHE A 21 -4.17 7.27 -16.62
N GLY A 22 -3.60 8.33 -16.06
CA GLY A 22 -4.22 9.07 -14.98
C GLY A 22 -5.55 9.71 -15.40
N ALA A 23 -6.34 10.18 -14.43
CA ALA A 23 -7.64 10.79 -14.70
C ALA A 23 -7.54 12.07 -15.57
N GLU A 24 -6.49 12.87 -15.36
CA GLU A 24 -6.23 14.10 -16.12
C GLU A 24 -5.81 13.78 -17.56
N GLU A 25 -4.82 12.91 -17.74
CA GLU A 25 -4.36 12.45 -19.06
C GLU A 25 -5.48 11.78 -19.87
N SER A 26 -6.34 11.00 -19.20
CA SER A 26 -7.49 10.37 -19.83
C SER A 26 -8.52 11.39 -20.33
N ALA A 27 -8.69 12.50 -19.62
CA ALA A 27 -9.60 13.59 -20.02
C ALA A 27 -9.06 14.33 -21.25
N GLU A 28 -7.74 14.57 -21.33
CA GLU A 28 -7.09 15.15 -22.51
C GLU A 28 -7.28 14.27 -23.75
N VAL A 29 -7.08 12.96 -23.61
CA VAL A 29 -7.32 12.02 -24.71
C VAL A 29 -8.80 12.00 -25.10
N GLN A 30 -9.73 12.01 -24.15
CA GLN A 30 -11.17 12.07 -24.46
C GLN A 30 -11.55 13.35 -25.22
N ALA A 31 -10.99 14.50 -24.84
CA ALA A 31 -11.21 15.74 -25.56
C ALA A 31 -10.74 15.63 -27.01
N HIS A 32 -9.55 15.05 -27.23
CA HIS A 32 -9.05 14.78 -28.59
C HIS A 32 -9.96 13.84 -29.39
N LEU A 33 -10.43 12.74 -28.77
CA LEU A 33 -11.30 11.76 -29.43
C LEU A 33 -12.67 12.36 -29.80
N ALA A 34 -13.16 13.35 -29.06
CA ALA A 34 -14.41 14.04 -29.41
C ALA A 34 -14.31 14.79 -30.76
N GLU A 35 -13.11 15.20 -31.15
CA GLU A 35 -12.86 16.01 -32.34
C GLU A 35 -12.18 15.21 -33.48
N CYS A 36 -11.56 14.08 -33.17
CA CYS A 36 -10.82 13.26 -34.14
C CYS A 36 -11.51 11.91 -34.43
N ALA A 37 -12.12 11.81 -35.62
CA ALA A 37 -12.77 10.58 -36.08
C ALA A 37 -11.77 9.44 -36.36
N GLU A 38 -10.56 9.75 -36.84
CA GLU A 38 -9.51 8.76 -37.14
C GLU A 38 -9.03 8.08 -35.86
N CYS A 39 -8.59 8.86 -34.87
CA CYS A 39 -8.15 8.32 -33.59
C CYS A 39 -9.28 7.60 -32.84
N THR A 40 -10.53 8.10 -32.95
CA THR A 40 -11.71 7.40 -32.41
C THR A 40 -11.90 6.03 -33.05
N HIS A 41 -11.70 5.90 -34.36
CA HIS A 41 -11.77 4.62 -35.04
C HIS A 41 -10.65 3.67 -34.57
N ALA A 42 -9.42 4.18 -34.44
CA ALA A 42 -8.28 3.40 -33.97
C ALA A 42 -8.48 2.87 -32.53
N VAL A 43 -8.97 3.70 -31.61
CA VAL A 43 -9.32 3.28 -30.23
C VAL A 43 -10.36 2.15 -30.26
N ARG A 44 -11.44 2.31 -31.03
CA ARG A 44 -12.49 1.28 -31.13
C ARG A 44 -11.94 -0.04 -31.66
N LEU A 45 -11.05 0.01 -32.64
CA LEU A 45 -10.41 -1.19 -33.20
C LEU A 45 -9.57 -1.90 -32.13
N HIS A 46 -8.72 -1.18 -31.40
CA HIS A 46 -7.92 -1.74 -30.31
C HIS A 46 -8.78 -2.33 -29.19
N GLN A 47 -9.84 -1.64 -28.78
CA GLN A 47 -10.80 -2.15 -27.80
C GLN A 47 -11.49 -3.43 -28.28
N SER A 48 -11.83 -3.52 -29.56
CA SER A 48 -12.44 -4.72 -30.15
C SER A 48 -11.48 -5.91 -30.14
N TYR A 49 -10.19 -5.70 -30.42
CA TYR A 49 -9.15 -6.72 -30.33
C TYR A 49 -8.95 -7.20 -28.90
N LYS A 50 -8.79 -6.27 -27.95
CA LYS A 50 -8.70 -6.60 -26.52
C LYS A 50 -9.89 -7.44 -26.07
N ALA A 51 -11.11 -7.03 -26.42
CA ALA A 51 -12.32 -7.77 -26.08
C ALA A 51 -12.37 -9.14 -26.77
N ALA A 52 -11.90 -9.27 -28.01
CA ALA A 52 -11.81 -10.55 -28.70
C ALA A 52 -10.80 -11.50 -28.03
N MET A 53 -9.64 -11.00 -27.62
CA MET A 53 -8.64 -11.79 -26.87
C MET A 53 -9.18 -12.27 -25.53
N LEU A 54 -9.87 -11.39 -24.78
CA LEU A 54 -10.52 -11.76 -23.52
C LEU A 54 -11.60 -12.83 -23.73
N ARG A 55 -12.43 -12.71 -24.77
CA ARG A 55 -13.46 -13.71 -25.10
C ARG A 55 -12.89 -15.03 -25.58
N ALA A 56 -11.78 -14.99 -26.33
CA ALA A 56 -11.10 -16.20 -26.77
C ALA A 56 -10.56 -17.01 -25.58
N ASN A 57 -10.53 -16.42 -24.37
CA ASN A 57 -10.10 -17.05 -23.13
C ASN A 57 -8.82 -17.87 -23.36
N VAL A 58 -7.87 -17.27 -24.10
CA VAL A 58 -6.61 -17.93 -24.43
C VAL A 58 -5.92 -18.15 -23.11
N ALA A 59 -6.09 -19.34 -22.56
CA ALA A 59 -5.41 -19.76 -21.36
C ALA A 59 -3.91 -19.59 -21.64
N ALA A 60 -3.20 -19.01 -20.68
CA ALA A 60 -1.75 -19.02 -20.74
C ALA A 60 -1.29 -20.46 -21.00
N PRO A 61 -0.32 -20.69 -21.89
CA PRO A 61 0.21 -22.03 -22.12
C PRO A 61 0.50 -22.69 -20.79
N HIS A 62 0.05 -23.94 -20.61
CA HIS A 62 0.11 -24.64 -19.32
C HIS A 62 1.48 -24.53 -18.64
N LEU A 63 2.58 -24.67 -19.41
CA LEU A 63 3.95 -24.52 -18.93
C LEU A 63 4.21 -23.18 -18.22
N VAL A 64 3.67 -22.07 -18.73
CA VAL A 64 3.83 -20.74 -18.12
C VAL A 64 2.97 -20.61 -16.86
N TYR A 65 1.77 -21.20 -16.88
CA TYR A 65 0.89 -21.19 -15.71
C TYR A 65 1.49 -21.98 -14.54
N GLU A 66 2.05 -23.16 -14.81
CA GLU A 66 2.67 -24.00 -13.78
C GLU A 66 3.93 -23.36 -13.20
N ASP A 67 4.81 -22.81 -14.04
CA ASP A 67 6.03 -22.13 -13.58
C ASP A 67 5.70 -20.91 -12.67
N VAL A 68 4.74 -20.08 -13.07
CA VAL A 68 4.30 -18.94 -12.24
C VAL A 68 3.64 -19.41 -10.95
N ARG A 69 2.80 -20.45 -11.00
CA ARG A 69 2.15 -21.02 -9.81
C ARG A 69 3.19 -21.57 -8.84
N ASP A 70 4.15 -22.34 -9.34
CA ASP A 70 5.19 -22.96 -8.52
C ASP A 70 6.09 -21.89 -7.90
N HIS A 71 6.44 -20.84 -8.65
CA HIS A 71 7.20 -19.70 -8.12
C HIS A 71 6.43 -18.90 -7.06
N LEU A 72 5.10 -18.79 -7.18
CA LEU A 72 4.25 -18.16 -6.16
C LEU A 72 4.08 -19.03 -4.91
N MET A 73 4.09 -20.36 -5.06
CA MET A 73 4.02 -21.31 -3.94
C MET A 73 5.35 -21.45 -3.20
N ASP A 74 6.48 -21.34 -3.91
CA ASP A 74 7.82 -21.40 -3.32
C ASP A 74 8.23 -20.06 -2.66
N GLN A 75 7.53 -18.97 -2.96
CA GLN A 75 7.69 -17.74 -2.20
C GLN A 75 7.25 -17.97 -0.75
N PRO A 76 8.17 -17.86 0.23
CA PRO A 76 7.80 -18.00 1.63
C PRO A 76 6.72 -16.98 1.93
N VAL A 77 5.55 -17.45 2.39
CA VAL A 77 4.48 -16.58 2.86
C VAL A 77 5.04 -15.82 4.05
N HIS A 78 5.62 -14.65 3.80
CA HIS A 78 6.07 -13.75 4.84
C HIS A 78 4.82 -13.30 5.56
N GLY A 79 4.49 -14.01 6.65
CA GLY A 79 3.38 -13.61 7.53
C GLY A 79 3.54 -12.13 7.86
N ARG A 80 2.42 -11.42 8.06
CA ARG A 80 2.42 -9.95 8.30
C ARG A 80 3.44 -9.49 9.35
N TRP A 81 3.75 -10.38 10.29
CA TRP A 81 4.76 -10.20 11.35
C TRP A 81 6.21 -10.39 10.89
N ALA A 82 6.49 -11.26 9.92
CA ALA A 82 7.84 -11.49 9.40
C ALA A 82 8.44 -10.20 8.82
N ARG A 83 7.63 -9.42 8.09
CA ARG A 83 8.05 -8.11 7.57
C ARG A 83 8.19 -7.05 8.67
N ALA A 84 7.38 -7.14 9.73
CA ALA A 84 7.47 -6.22 10.87
C ALA A 84 8.79 -6.43 11.64
N PHE A 85 9.24 -7.67 11.82
CA PHE A 85 10.49 -7.99 12.52
C PHE A 85 11.77 -7.89 11.68
N GLN A 86 11.66 -7.63 10.37
CA GLN A 86 12.83 -7.35 9.52
C GLN A 86 13.43 -5.95 9.74
N ARG A 87 12.71 -5.03 10.40
CA ARG A 87 13.22 -3.69 10.71
C ARG A 87 13.91 -3.70 12.08
N PRO A 88 15.19 -3.26 12.19
CA PRO A 88 15.90 -3.26 13.46
C PRO A 88 15.22 -2.37 14.51
N SER A 89 14.50 -1.33 14.07
CA SER A 89 13.69 -0.47 14.94
C SER A 89 12.50 -1.19 15.58
N ALA A 90 11.86 -2.14 14.88
CA ALA A 90 10.75 -2.90 15.42
C ALA A 90 11.20 -3.88 16.52
N ILE A 91 12.39 -4.48 16.35
CA ILE A 91 13.03 -5.31 17.39
C ILE A 91 13.34 -4.46 18.62
N ALA A 92 13.91 -3.26 18.43
CA ALA A 92 14.23 -2.35 19.53
C ALA A 92 12.99 -1.93 20.32
N ILE A 93 11.88 -1.61 19.64
CA ILE A 93 10.61 -1.25 20.29
C ILE A 93 10.05 -2.44 21.07
N ALA A 94 10.03 -3.65 20.47
CA ALA A 94 9.54 -4.85 21.16
C ALA A 94 10.36 -5.17 22.41
N ALA A 95 11.68 -5.04 22.34
CA ALA A 95 12.58 -5.24 23.48
C ALA A 95 12.34 -4.18 24.58
N ALA A 96 12.13 -2.91 24.21
CA ALA A 96 11.82 -1.85 25.15
C ALA A 96 10.49 -2.09 25.87
N CYS A 97 9.44 -2.50 25.14
CA CYS A 97 8.14 -2.84 25.74
C CYS A 97 8.23 -4.04 26.68
N ALA A 98 8.96 -5.09 26.29
CA ALA A 98 9.18 -6.25 27.15
C ALA A 98 9.95 -5.88 28.43
N GLY A 99 11.01 -5.07 28.30
CA GLY A 99 11.78 -4.56 29.43
C GLY A 99 10.94 -3.71 30.38
N ALA A 100 10.10 -2.82 29.84
CA ALA A 100 9.19 -2.00 30.65
C ALA A 100 8.14 -2.85 31.39
N ALA A 101 7.59 -3.88 30.74
CA ALA A 101 6.63 -4.78 31.37
C ALA A 101 7.28 -5.62 32.49
N ILE A 102 8.49 -6.13 32.28
CA ILE A 102 9.26 -6.86 33.30
C ILE A 102 9.58 -5.95 34.48
N TRP A 103 10.04 -4.73 34.22
CA TRP A 103 10.35 -3.75 35.26
C TRP A 103 9.10 -3.36 36.07
N PHE A 104 7.96 -3.18 35.42
CA PHE A 104 6.69 -2.91 36.08
C PHE A 104 6.24 -4.08 36.96
N LEU A 105 6.27 -5.31 36.45
CA LEU A 105 5.90 -6.53 37.19
C LEU A 105 6.85 -6.80 38.37
N ALA A 106 8.11 -6.39 38.28
CA ALA A 106 9.09 -6.49 39.37
C ALA A 106 8.91 -5.41 40.46
N GLY A 107 7.84 -4.61 40.42
CA GLY A 107 7.56 -3.59 41.43
C GLY A 107 8.30 -2.28 41.19
N GLY A 108 8.68 -1.95 39.95
CA GLY A 108 9.37 -0.70 39.61
C GLY A 108 8.68 0.58 40.07
N LEU A 109 7.34 0.56 40.18
CA LEU A 109 6.56 1.69 40.73
C LEU A 109 6.61 1.81 42.26
N SER A 110 7.10 0.79 42.95
CA SER A 110 7.31 0.78 44.41
C SER A 110 8.70 1.29 44.80
N HIS A 111 9.49 1.79 43.85
CA HIS A 111 10.83 2.31 44.11
C HIS A 111 10.78 3.65 44.86
N PRO A 112 11.55 3.83 45.96
CA PRO A 112 11.47 5.00 46.86
C PRO A 112 11.82 6.35 46.23
N LEU A 113 12.22 6.38 44.96
CA LEU A 113 12.49 7.61 44.20
C LEU A 113 11.21 8.22 43.59
N LEU A 114 10.17 7.42 43.34
CA LEU A 114 8.88 7.87 42.81
C LEU A 114 7.81 7.98 43.90
N SER A 115 8.00 7.33 45.05
CA SER A 115 7.07 7.36 46.19
C SER A 115 7.19 8.61 47.07
N ARG A 116 7.45 9.79 46.50
CA ARG A 116 7.52 11.04 47.28
C ARG A 116 6.16 11.76 47.34
N HIS A 117 5.69 11.83 48.58
CA HIS A 117 4.60 12.63 49.17
C HIS A 117 3.16 12.14 48.96
N SER A 118 2.65 11.50 50.02
CA SER A 118 1.23 11.32 50.20
C SER A 118 0.61 12.70 50.44
N LEU A 119 -0.26 13.15 49.52
CA LEU A 119 -1.11 14.34 49.68
C LEU A 119 -1.94 14.32 50.98
N ILE A 120 -2.06 13.14 51.61
CA ILE A 120 -2.80 12.88 52.83
C ILE A 120 -2.06 13.44 54.06
N GLU A 121 -0.72 13.37 54.10
CA GLU A 121 0.07 13.89 55.22
C GLU A 121 0.10 15.43 55.26
N ASP A 122 0.12 16.08 54.09
CA ASP A 122 0.06 17.55 53.99
C ASP A 122 -1.30 18.12 54.43
N GLY A 123 -2.40 17.40 54.18
CA GLY A 123 -3.74 17.81 54.61
C GLY A 123 -3.89 17.84 56.14
N VAL A 124 -3.30 16.88 56.85
CA VAL A 124 -3.35 16.80 58.32
C VAL A 124 -2.49 17.91 58.95
N ALA A 125 -1.34 18.24 58.36
CA ALA A 125 -0.47 19.30 58.86
C ALA A 125 -1.09 20.70 58.76
N ILE A 126 -1.91 20.95 57.74
CA ILE A 126 -2.60 22.24 57.55
C ILE A 126 -3.75 22.40 58.56
N HIS A 127 -4.50 21.34 58.86
CA HIS A 127 -5.58 21.41 59.84
C HIS A 127 -5.13 21.36 61.30
N ALA A 128 -3.92 20.85 61.59
CA ALA A 128 -3.37 20.85 62.95
C ALA A 128 -2.85 22.23 63.40
N ARG A 129 -2.76 23.21 62.50
CA ARG A 129 -2.29 24.58 62.79
C ARG A 129 -3.40 25.65 62.71
N ALA A 130 -4.64 25.25 62.49
CA ALA A 130 -5.84 26.11 62.54
C ALA A 130 -6.59 25.89 63.87
#